data_AF-A0A2D4L0B1-F1
#
_entry.id   AF-A0A2D4L0B1-F1
#
_cell.length_a   1.000
_cell.length_b   1.000
_cell.length_c   1.000
_cell.angle_alpha   90.00
_cell.angle_beta   90.00
_cell.angle_gamma   90.00
#
_symmetry.space_group_name_H-M   'P 1'
#
loop_
_entity.id
_entity.type
_entity.pdbx_description
1 polymer ?
#
loop_
_entity_poly.entity_id
_entity_poly.type
_entity_poly.pdbx_seq_one_letter_code
_entity_poly.pdbx_strand_id
1 'polypeptide(L)'
;SGTRAAVAASNDRASRPAAGAALGVGLKRLRSEPGGNRVMVVLGAQWGDEGKGKVVDLLATEADLICRCQGGNNAGHTVVVDGKEYDFHLFPSGIINPKAVSFIGNGVVIHLPGLFEEAEKNEKKGLKDWERRLIISDRAHLVFDFHQAVDGLQEVQRQVQEGKK
;
A
#
# COMPACT_ATOMS: atom_id res chain seq x y z
N SER A 1 37.35 -11.44 -6.45
CA SER A 1 36.05 -11.60 -7.14
C SER A 1 34.94 -11.16 -6.20
N GLY A 2 34.57 -9.88 -6.24
CA GLY A 2 33.58 -9.29 -5.33
C GLY A 2 32.41 -8.75 -6.12
N THR A 3 31.23 -9.30 -5.89
CA THR A 3 29.97 -8.96 -6.54
C THR A 3 29.51 -7.56 -6.10
N ARG A 4 29.38 -6.63 -7.04
CA ARG A 4 28.99 -5.23 -6.81
C ARG A 4 27.50 -5.14 -6.48
N ALA A 5 27.14 -4.64 -5.29
CA ALA A 5 25.83 -4.03 -5.03
C ALA A 5 25.94 -2.54 -5.36
N ALA A 6 25.15 -2.07 -6.32
CA ALA A 6 25.09 -0.68 -6.74
C ALA A 6 23.69 -0.45 -7.37
N VAL A 7 22.99 0.69 -7.14
CA VAL A 7 22.96 1.82 -8.11
C VAL A 7 22.02 1.56 -9.31
N ALA A 8 21.21 2.53 -9.71
CA ALA A 8 21.47 3.22 -10.97
C ALA A 8 21.48 4.75 -10.78
N ALA A 9 22.68 5.29 -10.59
CA ALA A 9 23.05 6.53 -11.22
C ALA A 9 23.20 6.22 -12.71
N SER A 10 22.16 6.47 -13.50
CA SER A 10 22.33 6.76 -14.91
C SER A 10 22.40 8.28 -15.03
N ASN A 11 23.63 8.79 -14.94
CA ASN A 11 23.90 10.15 -15.39
C ASN A 11 24.36 10.04 -16.84
N ASP A 12 23.39 10.01 -17.76
CA ASP A 12 23.66 10.36 -19.15
C ASP A 12 22.91 11.66 -19.46
N ARG A 13 23.72 12.71 -19.56
CA ARG A 13 23.31 14.07 -19.95
C ARG A 13 23.24 14.17 -21.46
N ALA A 14 22.39 15.11 -21.88
CA ALA A 14 22.31 15.79 -23.18
C ALA A 14 21.37 15.09 -24.19
N SER A 15 20.25 15.72 -24.56
CA SER A 15 20.23 16.94 -25.37
C SER A 15 19.10 17.93 -25.02
N ARG A 16 19.41 19.23 -25.24
CA ARG A 16 18.65 20.48 -24.97
C ARG A 16 17.43 20.68 -25.94
N PRO A 17 16.81 21.89 -26.05
CA PRO A 17 16.02 22.70 -25.10
C PRO A 17 14.63 23.12 -25.68
N ALA A 18 13.77 23.80 -24.91
CA ALA A 18 13.08 25.06 -25.28
C ALA A 18 11.90 25.38 -24.35
N ALA A 19 11.65 26.69 -24.21
CA ALA A 19 10.74 27.33 -23.27
C ALA A 19 9.25 27.20 -23.62
N GLY A 20 8.39 27.33 -22.60
CA GLY A 20 6.95 27.51 -22.75
C GLY A 20 6.32 27.86 -21.40
N ALA A 21 5.95 29.12 -21.23
CA ALA A 21 5.31 29.64 -20.02
C ALA A 21 3.84 29.18 -19.90
N ALA A 22 3.41 28.81 -18.70
CA ALA A 22 2.00 28.80 -18.33
C ALA A 22 1.85 29.00 -16.81
N LEU A 23 1.09 30.03 -16.44
CA LEU A 23 0.66 30.31 -15.08
C LEU A 23 -0.29 29.20 -14.59
N GLY A 24 -0.03 28.69 -13.38
CA GLY A 24 -0.95 27.84 -12.64
C GLY A 24 -0.52 27.84 -11.18
N VAL A 25 -1.48 27.97 -10.27
CA VAL A 25 -1.29 28.10 -8.82
C VAL A 25 -0.48 26.90 -8.30
N GLY A 26 0.85 27.07 -8.25
CA GLY A 26 1.78 26.00 -7.95
C GLY A 26 1.86 25.78 -6.45
N LEU A 27 1.35 24.64 -5.99
CA LEU A 27 1.76 24.05 -4.72
C LEU A 27 3.30 24.04 -4.73
N LYS A 28 3.93 24.87 -3.88
CA LYS A 28 5.38 25.04 -3.86
C LYS A 28 6.02 23.65 -3.76
N ARG A 29 6.71 23.21 -4.83
CA ARG A 29 7.63 22.08 -4.76
C ARG A 29 8.53 22.33 -3.56
N LEU A 30 8.39 21.53 -2.50
CA LEU A 30 9.35 21.52 -1.42
C LEU A 30 10.71 21.28 -2.08
N ARG A 31 11.59 22.29 -2.06
CA ARG A 31 12.99 22.11 -2.48
C ARG A 31 13.53 20.87 -1.77
N SER A 32 14.03 19.91 -2.53
CA SER A 32 14.77 18.78 -2.00
C SER A 32 16.15 19.28 -1.62
N GLU A 33 16.47 19.22 -0.32
CA GLU A 33 17.86 19.26 0.15
C GLU A 33 18.65 18.11 -0.54
N PRO A 34 19.93 18.30 -0.84
CA PRO A 34 20.73 17.29 -1.52
C PRO A 34 21.08 16.16 -0.53
N GLY A 35 20.41 15.00 -0.63
CA GLY A 35 20.86 13.84 0.16
C GLY A 35 19.93 12.64 0.39
N GLY A 36 18.75 12.51 -0.23
CA GLY A 36 17.97 11.28 -0.08
C GLY A 36 16.56 11.34 -0.65
N ASN A 37 16.02 10.17 -1.00
CA ASN A 37 14.60 10.04 -1.36
C ASN A 37 13.75 10.36 -0.12
N ARG A 38 12.77 11.25 -0.27
CA ARG A 38 11.84 11.60 0.81
C ARG A 38 10.66 10.64 0.78
N VAL A 39 10.32 10.06 1.93
CA VAL A 39 9.15 9.19 2.08
C VAL A 39 7.94 10.03 2.46
N MET A 40 6.85 9.87 1.72
CA MET A 40 5.55 10.45 2.07
C MET A 40 4.74 9.43 2.85
N VAL A 41 4.13 9.85 3.96
CA VAL A 41 3.35 8.98 4.83
C VAL A 41 1.95 9.56 5.00
N VAL A 42 0.93 8.71 4.82
CA VAL A 42 -0.47 9.05 5.10
C VAL A 42 -0.87 8.32 6.37
N LEU A 43 -1.28 9.08 7.39
CA LEU A 43 -1.68 8.57 8.70
C LEU A 43 -3.09 9.05 9.04
N GLY A 44 -3.87 8.19 9.72
CA GLY A 44 -5.11 8.60 10.35
C GLY A 44 -4.82 9.47 11.57
N ALA A 45 -5.58 10.56 11.75
CA ALA A 45 -5.43 11.46 12.87
C ALA A 45 -6.41 11.15 14.02
N GLN A 46 -7.36 10.24 13.81
CA GLN A 46 -8.44 9.93 14.74
C GLN A 46 -8.51 8.41 14.99
N TRP A 47 -9.71 7.86 15.21
CA TRP A 47 -9.95 6.43 15.50
C TRP A 47 -10.41 5.64 14.27
N GLY A 48 -9.89 5.95 13.08
CA GLY A 48 -10.23 5.23 11.86
C GLY A 48 -11.26 5.95 10.99
N ASP A 49 -11.53 5.35 9.83
CA ASP A 49 -12.51 5.80 8.83
C ASP A 49 -12.41 7.26 8.36
N GLU A 50 -11.22 7.86 8.44
CA GLU A 50 -10.97 9.24 8.01
C GLU A 50 -10.94 9.41 6.48
N GLY A 51 -11.15 8.33 5.71
CA GLY A 51 -11.05 8.34 4.25
C GLY A 51 -9.60 8.36 3.72
N LYS A 52 -8.62 7.98 4.55
CA LYS A 52 -7.19 7.88 4.17
C LYS A 52 -6.94 7.12 2.86
N GLY A 53 -7.75 6.11 2.56
CA GLY A 53 -7.66 5.36 1.31
C GLY A 53 -7.77 6.24 0.05
N LYS A 54 -8.70 7.22 0.05
CA LYS A 54 -8.87 8.16 -1.07
C LYS A 54 -7.65 9.06 -1.26
N VAL A 55 -7.02 9.48 -0.16
CA VAL A 55 -5.79 10.29 -0.21
C VAL A 55 -4.64 9.46 -0.73
N VAL A 56 -4.52 8.21 -0.29
CA VAL A 56 -3.49 7.27 -0.78
C VAL A 56 -3.68 7.01 -2.27
N ASP A 57 -4.91 6.83 -2.75
CA ASP A 57 -5.21 6.62 -4.18
C ASP A 57 -4.77 7.80 -5.05
N LEU A 58 -5.09 9.03 -4.61
CA LEU A 58 -4.63 10.25 -5.29
C LEU A 58 -3.10 10.32 -5.38
N LEU A 59 -2.41 10.00 -4.29
CA LEU A 59 -0.94 10.04 -4.22
C LEU A 59 -0.28 8.87 -4.96
N ALA A 60 -0.94 7.72 -5.04
CA ALA A 60 -0.44 6.51 -5.70
C ALA A 60 -0.27 6.68 -7.21
N THR A 61 -0.97 7.64 -7.82
CA THR A 61 -0.87 7.94 -9.26
C THR A 61 0.55 8.38 -9.65
N GLU A 62 1.24 9.11 -8.77
CA GLU A 62 2.58 9.65 -9.00
C GLU A 62 3.69 8.86 -8.28
N ALA A 63 3.35 7.82 -7.53
CA ALA A 63 4.29 7.06 -6.72
C ALA A 63 4.96 5.92 -7.51
N ASP A 64 6.27 5.76 -7.33
CA ASP A 64 7.02 4.59 -7.86
C ASP A 64 6.91 3.37 -6.94
N LEU A 65 6.79 3.60 -5.63
CA LEU A 65 6.73 2.57 -4.59
C LEU A 65 5.61 2.90 -3.60
N ILE A 66 4.74 1.93 -3.34
CA ILE A 66 3.61 2.06 -2.43
C ILE A 66 3.75 1.00 -1.36
N CYS A 67 3.84 1.41 -0.10
CA CYS A 67 4.14 0.51 1.00
C CYS A 67 3.01 0.46 2.02
N ARG A 68 2.73 -0.74 2.54
CA ARG A 68 2.03 -0.91 3.80
C ARG A 68 3.03 -1.30 4.89
N CYS A 69 3.11 -0.51 5.95
CA CYS A 69 4.08 -0.71 7.02
C CYS A 69 3.51 -1.41 8.26
N GLN A 70 2.19 -1.35 8.48
CA GLN A 70 1.54 -1.90 9.66
C GLN A 70 0.11 -2.39 9.35
N GLY A 71 -0.38 -3.27 10.21
CA GLY A 71 -1.80 -3.65 10.29
C GLY A 71 -2.03 -5.06 9.78
N GLY A 72 -3.29 -5.39 9.50
CA GLY A 72 -3.70 -6.67 8.93
C GLY A 72 -4.86 -6.48 7.95
N ASN A 73 -5.69 -7.50 7.78
CA ASN A 73 -6.87 -7.45 6.91
C ASN A 73 -8.09 -6.75 7.54
N ASN A 74 -7.91 -6.02 8.64
CA ASN A 74 -8.99 -5.43 9.43
C ASN A 74 -9.60 -4.15 8.83
N ALA A 75 -8.95 -3.56 7.83
CA ALA A 75 -9.43 -2.35 7.16
C ALA A 75 -9.47 -2.58 5.66
N GLY A 76 -10.64 -2.35 5.07
CA GLY A 76 -10.87 -2.40 3.63
C GLY A 76 -10.85 -1.01 3.00
N HIS A 77 -10.34 -0.91 1.78
CA HIS A 77 -10.51 0.26 0.94
C HIS A 77 -10.93 -0.16 -0.47
N THR A 78 -12.13 0.29 -0.85
CA THR A 78 -12.65 0.10 -2.19
C THR A 78 -12.23 1.26 -3.09
N VAL A 79 -11.66 0.94 -4.25
CA VAL A 79 -11.25 1.90 -5.28
C VAL A 79 -12.03 1.62 -6.56
N VAL A 80 -12.55 2.68 -7.20
CA VAL A 80 -13.25 2.58 -8.48
C VAL A 80 -12.38 3.17 -9.59
N VAL A 81 -11.94 2.33 -10.53
CA VAL A 81 -11.15 2.76 -11.70
C VAL A 81 -11.80 2.24 -12.97
N ASP A 82 -12.02 3.13 -13.93
CA ASP A 82 -12.63 2.81 -15.24
C ASP A 82 -13.94 2.01 -15.13
N GLY A 83 -14.77 2.35 -14.15
CA GLY A 83 -16.06 1.70 -13.90
C GLY A 83 -15.96 0.32 -13.21
N LYS A 84 -14.77 -0.08 -12.74
CA LYS A 84 -14.55 -1.34 -12.01
C LYS A 84 -14.23 -1.07 -10.55
N GLU A 85 -14.93 -1.77 -9.66
CA GLU A 85 -14.71 -1.71 -8.21
C GLU A 85 -13.71 -2.75 -7.75
N TYR A 86 -12.56 -2.31 -7.26
CA TYR A 86 -11.56 -3.15 -6.60
C TYR A 86 -11.67 -2.99 -5.10
N ASP A 87 -11.53 -4.08 -4.36
CA ASP A 87 -11.65 -4.08 -2.91
C ASP A 87 -10.37 -4.61 -2.29
N PHE A 88 -9.67 -3.77 -1.53
CA PHE A 88 -8.37 -4.07 -0.98
C PHE A 88 -8.40 -4.07 0.55
N HIS A 89 -8.03 -5.19 1.15
CA HIS A 89 -7.96 -5.36 2.60
C HIS A 89 -6.52 -5.44 3.07
N LEU A 90 -5.71 -6.28 2.42
CA LEU A 90 -4.30 -6.45 2.73
C LEU A 90 -3.40 -5.77 1.70
N PHE A 91 -3.80 -5.78 0.43
CA PHE A 91 -3.05 -5.14 -0.64
C PHE A 91 -2.98 -3.61 -0.44
N PRO A 92 -1.84 -2.97 -0.75
CA PRO A 92 -1.81 -1.52 -0.86
C PRO A 92 -2.74 -1.06 -2.00
N SER A 93 -3.66 -0.13 -1.72
CA SER A 93 -4.69 0.30 -2.67
C SER A 93 -4.14 0.81 -4.01
N GLY A 94 -2.95 1.40 -3.98
CA GLY A 94 -2.28 1.89 -5.17
C GLY A 94 -1.67 0.80 -6.07
N ILE A 95 -1.87 -0.50 -5.79
CA ILE A 95 -1.48 -1.59 -6.71
C ILE A 95 -2.17 -1.48 -8.09
N ILE A 96 -3.23 -0.69 -8.19
CA ILE A 96 -3.89 -0.38 -9.46
C ILE A 96 -2.94 0.36 -10.42
N ASN A 97 -2.00 1.16 -9.92
CA ASN A 97 -1.00 1.79 -10.76
C ASN A 97 -0.03 0.73 -11.33
N PRO A 98 -0.03 0.45 -12.64
CA PRO A 98 0.79 -0.61 -13.22
C PRO A 98 2.29 -0.27 -13.20
N LYS A 99 2.65 1.00 -13.02
CA LYS A 99 4.05 1.47 -12.97
C LYS A 99 4.65 1.35 -11.57
N ALA A 100 3.82 1.30 -10.55
CA ALA A 100 4.25 1.29 -9.16
C ALA A 100 4.49 -0.14 -8.66
N VAL A 101 5.49 -0.28 -7.79
CA VAL A 101 5.77 -1.50 -7.03
C VAL A 101 5.04 -1.43 -5.69
N SER A 102 4.33 -2.48 -5.35
CA SER A 102 3.63 -2.62 -4.07
C SER A 102 4.50 -3.40 -3.09
N PHE A 103 4.66 -2.88 -1.88
CA PHE A 103 5.49 -3.50 -0.84
C PHE A 103 4.71 -3.71 0.46
N ILE A 104 4.75 -4.92 1.00
CA ILE A 104 4.23 -5.26 2.33
C ILE A 104 5.41 -5.36 3.29
N GLY A 105 5.45 -4.44 4.25
CA GLY A 105 6.49 -4.35 5.26
C GLY A 105 6.35 -5.37 6.39
N ASN A 106 7.41 -5.49 7.18
CA ASN A 106 7.52 -6.43 8.29
C ASN A 106 6.52 -6.19 9.44
N GLY A 107 6.01 -4.97 9.61
CA GLY A 107 5.01 -4.64 10.63
C GLY A 107 3.58 -5.08 10.30
N VAL A 108 3.38 -5.73 9.14
CA VAL A 108 2.08 -6.25 8.71
C VAL A 108 1.92 -7.70 9.17
N VAL A 109 0.71 -8.02 9.62
CA VAL A 109 0.28 -9.39 9.90
C VAL A 109 -0.54 -9.91 8.72
N ILE A 110 -0.11 -11.02 8.12
CA ILE A 110 -0.61 -11.53 6.83
C ILE A 110 -1.38 -12.82 7.07
N HIS A 111 -2.66 -12.84 6.70
CA HIS A 111 -3.43 -14.09 6.55
C HIS A 111 -3.27 -14.58 5.11
N LEU A 112 -2.61 -15.73 4.92
CA LEU A 112 -2.28 -16.24 3.57
C LEU A 112 -3.54 -16.55 2.75
N PRO A 113 -4.55 -17.30 3.25
CA PRO A 113 -5.76 -17.57 2.49
C PRO A 113 -6.47 -16.27 2.08
N GLY A 114 -6.64 -15.32 3.01
CA GLY A 114 -7.26 -14.03 2.74
C GLY A 114 -6.51 -13.21 1.69
N LEU A 115 -5.17 -13.23 1.71
CA LEU A 115 -4.34 -12.57 0.70
C LEU A 115 -4.62 -13.12 -0.70
N PHE A 116 -4.62 -14.45 -0.86
CA PHE A 116 -4.85 -15.09 -2.16
C PHE A 116 -6.30 -14.92 -2.63
N GLU A 117 -7.28 -15.04 -1.75
CA GLU A 117 -8.68 -14.78 -2.10
C GLU A 117 -8.90 -13.35 -2.60
N GLU A 118 -8.30 -12.37 -1.92
CA GLU A 118 -8.34 -10.97 -2.34
C GLU A 118 -7.67 -10.77 -3.70
N ALA A 119 -6.52 -11.40 -3.92
CA ALA A 119 -5.79 -11.34 -5.19
C ALA A 119 -6.64 -11.92 -6.33
N GLU A 120 -7.19 -13.13 -6.18
CA GLU A 120 -8.02 -13.78 -7.19
C GLU A 120 -9.30 -12.98 -7.49
N LYS A 121 -9.95 -12.41 -6.46
CA LYS A 121 -11.15 -11.57 -6.62
C LYS A 121 -10.84 -10.34 -7.46
N ASN A 122 -9.71 -9.67 -7.21
CA ASN A 122 -9.32 -8.46 -7.94
C ASN A 122 -8.75 -8.78 -9.33
N GLU A 123 -8.08 -9.91 -9.50
CA GLU A 123 -7.57 -10.38 -10.80
C GLU A 123 -8.71 -10.66 -11.78
N LYS A 124 -9.79 -11.31 -11.33
CA LYS A 124 -11.01 -11.53 -12.12
C LYS A 124 -11.66 -10.23 -12.61
N LYS A 125 -11.48 -9.13 -11.89
CA LYS A 125 -12.00 -7.80 -12.26
C LYS A 125 -11.08 -7.06 -13.23
N GLY A 126 -9.80 -7.43 -13.29
CA GLY A 126 -8.84 -6.89 -14.26
C GLY A 126 -7.50 -6.44 -13.67
N LEU A 127 -7.22 -6.72 -12.39
CA LEU A 127 -5.91 -6.45 -11.80
C LEU A 127 -4.88 -7.47 -12.33
N LYS A 128 -4.18 -7.10 -13.41
CA LYS A 128 -3.17 -7.96 -14.05
C LYS A 128 -1.78 -7.75 -13.46
N ASP A 129 -0.93 -8.78 -13.58
CA ASP A 129 0.49 -8.75 -13.26
C ASP A 129 0.81 -8.25 -11.84
N TRP A 130 -0.09 -8.49 -10.89
CA TRP A 130 0.09 -8.08 -9.50
C TRP A 130 1.23 -8.86 -8.83
N GLU A 131 1.39 -10.14 -9.16
CA GLU A 131 2.44 -11.03 -8.64
C GLU A 131 3.86 -10.50 -8.90
N ARG A 132 4.06 -9.84 -10.05
CA ARG A 132 5.37 -9.29 -10.45
C ARG A 132 5.71 -7.99 -9.73
N ARG A 133 4.70 -7.33 -9.16
CA ARG A 133 4.81 -6.00 -8.57
C ARG A 133 4.62 -6.01 -7.06
N LEU A 134 4.09 -7.09 -6.49
CA LEU A 134 3.94 -7.26 -5.07
C LEU A 134 5.20 -7.89 -4.47
N ILE A 135 5.82 -7.17 -3.55
CA ILE A 135 6.95 -7.66 -2.77
C ILE A 135 6.51 -7.74 -1.31
N ILE A 136 6.73 -8.88 -0.68
CA ILE A 136 6.39 -9.12 0.72
C ILE A 136 7.68 -9.30 1.50
N SER A 137 7.81 -8.60 2.63
CA SER A 137 8.92 -8.81 3.55
C SER A 137 8.85 -10.22 4.16
N ASP A 138 9.98 -10.91 4.12
CA ASP A 138 10.24 -12.20 4.77
C ASP A 138 10.05 -12.17 6.31
N ARG A 139 10.04 -10.99 6.92
CA ARG A 139 9.83 -10.75 8.35
C ARG A 139 8.39 -10.37 8.72
N ALA A 140 7.47 -10.35 7.76
CA ALA A 140 6.06 -10.16 8.06
C ALA A 140 5.51 -11.37 8.84
N HIS A 141 4.67 -11.10 9.84
CA HIS A 141 4.12 -12.17 10.69
C HIS A 141 2.92 -12.81 9.99
N LEU A 142 2.75 -14.12 10.17
CA LEU A 142 1.62 -14.85 9.61
C LEU A 142 0.49 -14.98 10.63
N VAL A 143 -0.71 -14.62 10.20
CA VAL A 143 -1.96 -14.94 10.90
C VAL A 143 -2.44 -16.27 10.37
N PHE A 144 -2.46 -17.27 11.25
CA PHE A 144 -3.08 -18.57 11.00
C PHE A 144 -4.56 -18.59 11.41
N ASP A 145 -5.34 -19.53 10.86
CA ASP A 145 -6.78 -19.66 11.09
C ASP A 145 -7.14 -19.82 12.57
N PHE A 146 -6.29 -20.50 13.36
CA PHE A 146 -6.52 -20.65 14.79
C PHE A 146 -6.43 -19.32 15.55
N HIS A 147 -5.68 -18.33 15.06
CA HIS A 147 -5.66 -17.00 15.69
C HIS A 147 -7.03 -16.33 15.55
N GLN A 148 -7.67 -16.45 14.39
CA GLN A 148 -9.02 -15.92 14.18
C GLN A 148 -10.06 -16.65 15.04
N ALA A 149 -9.94 -17.98 15.14
CA ALA A 149 -10.82 -18.77 16.00
C ALA A 149 -10.70 -18.37 17.48
N VAL A 150 -9.48 -18.20 17.98
CA VAL A 150 -9.24 -17.77 19.37
C VAL A 150 -9.72 -16.33 19.60
N ASP A 151 -9.49 -15.42 18.65
CA ASP A 151 -9.97 -14.04 18.72
C ASP A 151 -11.51 -13.98 18.85
N GLY A 152 -12.22 -14.73 18.01
CA GLY A 152 -13.69 -14.84 18.08
C GLY A 152 -14.19 -15.43 19.41
N LEU A 153 -13.50 -16.44 19.95
CA LEU A 153 -13.84 -17.02 21.25
C LEU A 153 -13.61 -16.04 22.41
N GLN A 154 -12.53 -15.27 22.38
CA GLN A 154 -12.22 -14.27 23.40
C GLN A 154 -13.27 -13.14 23.41
N GLU A 155 -13.72 -12.71 22.23
CA GLU A 155 -14.77 -11.69 22.11
C GLU A 155 -16.11 -12.19 22.71
N VAL A 156 -16.52 -13.42 22.38
CA VAL A 156 -17.72 -14.04 22.99
C VAL A 156 -17.59 -14.13 24.51
N GLN A 157 -16.42 -14.53 25.02
CA GLN A 157 -16.18 -14.64 26.45
C GLN A 157 -16.28 -13.27 27.15
N ARG A 158 -15.78 -12.20 26.51
CA ARG A 158 -15.89 -10.83 27.02
C ARG A 158 -17.34 -10.37 27.10
N GLN A 159 -18.12 -10.58 26.04
CA GLN A 159 -19.54 -10.22 26.00
C GLN A 159 -20.36 -10.92 27.08
N VAL A 160 -20.07 -12.20 27.37
CA VAL A 160 -20.72 -12.94 28.45
C VAL A 160 -20.36 -12.40 29.84
N GLN A 161 -19.15 -11.87 30.03
CA GLN A 161 -18.76 -11.22 31.30
C GLN A 161 -19.39 -9.84 31.46
N GLU A 162 -19.51 -9.09 30.37
CA GLU A 162 -20.14 -7.76 30.37
C GLU A 162 -21.65 -7.83 30.53
N GLY A 163 -22.32 -8.81 29.90
CA GLY A 163 -23.76 -9.06 30.09
C GLY A 163 -24.14 -9.73 31.43
N LYS A 164 -23.16 -10.11 32.24
CA LYS A 164 -23.34 -10.57 33.63
C LYS A 164 -23.20 -9.45 34.67
N LYS A 165 -22.99 -8.19 34.25
CA LYS A 165 -23.02 -7.02 35.12
C LYS A 165 -24.39 -6.35 35.13
#